data_AF-A0A0B0NG82-F1
#
_entry.id   AF-A0A0B0NG82-F1
#
_cell.length_a   1.000
_cell.length_b   1.000
_cell.length_c   1.000
_cell.angle_alpha   90.00
_cell.angle_beta   90.00
_cell.angle_gamma   90.00
#
_symmetry.space_group_name_H-M   'P 1'
#
loop_
_entity.id
_entity.type
_entity.pdbx_description
1 polymer ?
#
loop_
_entity_poly.entity_id
_entity_poly.type
_entity_poly.pdbx_seq_one_letter_code
_entity_poly.pdbx_strand_id
1 'polypeptide(L)'
;MVGFKNRYMVMEVLLDPNKEMSGDDSIVITQFNISKAIKDSILVNFGECGLASSLRSFQGSIKACKTAALKCDELKFEQYKLMVGARLSVDVIRHMQNCIEKIKILEH
;
A
#
# COMPACT_ATOMS: atom_id res chain seq x y z
N MET A 1 -5.13 -26.67 21.64
CA MET A 1 -4.13 -25.72 21.11
C MET A 1 -4.90 -24.58 20.46
N VAL A 2 -4.81 -23.34 20.94
CA VAL A 2 -5.55 -22.20 20.38
C VAL A 2 -4.67 -21.56 19.31
N GLY A 3 -5.11 -21.56 18.05
CA GLY A 3 -4.38 -20.96 16.94
C GLY A 3 -4.65 -19.45 16.86
N PHE A 4 -3.61 -18.64 16.74
CA PHE A 4 -3.76 -17.23 16.42
C PHE A 4 -4.19 -17.08 14.96
N LYS A 5 -5.37 -16.47 14.73
CA LYS A 5 -5.87 -16.18 13.39
C LYS A 5 -5.38 -14.80 12.95
N ASN A 6 -4.39 -14.77 12.07
CA ASN A 6 -3.93 -13.52 11.48
C ASN A 6 -4.96 -12.98 10.47
N ARG A 7 -5.21 -11.66 10.54
CA ARG A 7 -5.95 -10.91 9.53
C ARG A 7 -4.97 -9.99 8.81
N TYR A 8 -5.20 -9.86 7.51
CA TYR A 8 -4.31 -9.17 6.59
C TYR A 8 -5.08 -8.01 5.94
N MET A 9 -4.42 -6.86 5.81
CA MET A 9 -4.99 -5.67 5.18
C MET A 9 -4.05 -5.19 4.06
N VAL A 10 -4.62 -4.91 2.90
CA VAL A 10 -3.94 -4.22 1.81
C VAL A 10 -4.49 -2.79 1.79
N MET A 11 -3.59 -1.81 1.81
CA MET A 11 -3.94 -0.39 1.81
C MET A 11 -3.22 0.30 0.66
N GLU A 12 -3.94 1.18 -0.04
CA GLU A 12 -3.38 2.07 -1.06
C GLU A 12 -3.33 3.49 -0.51
N VAL A 13 -2.24 4.20 -0.83
CA VAL A 13 -2.07 5.61 -0.47
C VAL A 13 -2.14 6.42 -1.76
N LEU A 14 -3.15 7.28 -1.85
CA LEU A 14 -3.36 8.18 -2.98
C LEU A 14 -2.81 9.55 -2.62
N LEU A 15 -1.87 10.05 -3.42
CA LEU A 15 -1.28 11.38 -3.26
C LEU A 15 -1.86 12.30 -4.33
N ASP A 16 -2.46 13.41 -3.91
CA ASP A 16 -2.92 14.45 -4.82
C ASP A 16 -1.89 15.58 -4.89
N PRO A 17 -1.11 15.69 -5.98
CA PRO A 17 -0.07 16.71 -6.09
C PRO A 17 -0.65 18.14 -6.09
N ASN A 18 -1.94 18.34 -6.37
CA ASN A 18 -2.53 19.68 -6.38
C ASN A 18 -3.02 20.12 -5.00
N LYS A 19 -3.21 19.18 -4.08
CA LYS A 19 -3.78 19.42 -2.76
C LYS A 19 -2.70 19.46 -1.67
N GLU A 20 -1.56 18.83 -1.91
CA GLU A 20 -0.49 18.63 -0.93
C GLU A 20 0.78 19.47 -1.21
N MET A 21 0.85 20.16 -2.35
CA MET A 21 1.96 21.05 -2.72
C MET A 21 1.70 22.49 -2.24
N SER A 22 1.62 22.69 -0.92
CA SER A 22 1.68 24.03 -0.32
C SER A 22 3.00 24.19 0.44
N GLY A 23 4.04 24.64 -0.25
CA GLY A 23 5.39 24.83 0.30
C GLY A 23 6.33 23.64 0.06
N ASP A 24 7.63 23.88 0.15
CA ASP A 24 8.77 22.99 -0.20
C ASP A 24 8.83 21.60 0.50
N ASP A 25 7.76 21.14 1.14
CA ASP A 25 7.72 19.88 1.87
C ASP A 25 7.44 18.70 0.93
N SER A 26 8.52 18.14 0.37
CA SER A 26 8.42 16.89 -0.38
C SER A 26 7.95 15.75 0.52
N ILE A 27 6.83 15.09 0.16
CA ILE A 27 6.34 13.92 0.88
C ILE A 27 7.20 12.71 0.52
N VAL A 28 8.07 12.30 1.44
CA VAL A 28 8.92 11.11 1.27
C VAL A 28 8.16 9.87 1.74
N ILE A 29 7.70 9.05 0.80
CA ILE A 29 7.02 7.78 1.10
C ILE A 29 8.07 6.68 1.34
N THR A 30 8.26 6.32 2.61
CA THR A 30 9.09 5.18 3.03
C THR A 30 8.30 4.25 3.94
N GLN A 31 8.72 2.98 4.05
CA GLN A 31 8.12 2.04 4.99
C GLN A 31 8.13 2.59 6.42
N PHE A 32 9.20 3.28 6.82
CA PHE A 32 9.34 3.90 8.13
C PHE A 32 8.32 5.03 8.33
N ASN A 33 8.23 5.97 7.40
CA ASN A 33 7.32 7.11 7.50
C ASN A 33 5.86 6.65 7.56
N ILE A 34 5.47 5.69 6.71
CA ILE A 34 4.11 5.14 6.71
C ILE A 34 3.83 4.39 8.03
N SER A 35 4.75 3.54 8.47
CA SER A 35 4.57 2.79 9.73
C SER A 35 4.49 3.71 10.94
N LYS A 36 5.29 4.78 10.95
CA LYS A 36 5.26 5.79 12.00
C LYS A 36 3.94 6.54 11.99
N ALA A 37 3.49 7.03 10.84
CA ALA A 37 2.21 7.74 10.72
C ALA A 37 1.02 6.88 11.18
N ILE A 38 1.01 5.58 10.85
CA ILE A 38 -0.03 4.65 11.31
C ILE A 38 0.02 4.50 12.84
N LYS A 39 1.21 4.29 13.42
CA LYS A 39 1.38 4.15 14.87
C LYS A 39 0.98 5.43 15.61
N ASP A 40 1.42 6.58 15.14
CA ASP A 40 1.11 7.89 15.71
C ASP A 40 -0.40 8.15 15.66
N SER A 41 -1.06 7.81 14.55
CA SER A 41 -2.52 7.90 14.42
C SER A 41 -3.24 6.99 15.42
N ILE A 42 -2.80 5.75 15.59
CA ILE A 42 -3.39 4.84 16.58
C ILE A 42 -3.18 5.38 18.01
N LEU A 43 -1.99 5.89 18.30
CA LEU A 43 -1.67 6.45 19.62
C LEU A 43 -2.58 7.64 19.97
N VAL A 44 -2.75 8.57 19.03
CA VAL A 44 -3.59 9.76 19.22
C VAL A 44 -5.07 9.37 19.42
N ASN A 45 -5.56 8.37 18.70
CA ASN A 45 -6.98 8.01 18.71
C ASN A 45 -7.36 6.95 19.78
N PHE A 46 -6.43 6.07 20.16
CA PHE A 46 -6.70 4.91 21.02
C PHE A 46 -5.76 4.80 22.23
N GLY A 47 -4.82 5.74 22.40
CA GLY A 47 -3.87 5.77 23.50
C GLY A 47 -2.86 4.62 23.48
N GLU A 48 -2.03 4.58 24.52
CA GLU A 48 -0.93 3.61 24.66
C GLU A 48 -1.42 2.15 24.64
N CYS A 49 -2.57 1.86 25.26
CA CYS A 49 -3.14 0.52 25.30
C CYS A 49 -3.61 0.05 23.91
N GLY A 50 -4.22 0.95 23.12
CA GLY A 50 -4.64 0.67 21.74
C GLY A 50 -3.45 0.45 20.81
N LEU A 51 -2.39 1.25 20.97
CA LEU A 51 -1.14 1.06 20.26
C LEU A 51 -0.50 -0.29 20.63
N ALA A 52 -0.32 -0.58 21.91
CA ALA A 52 0.28 -1.83 22.38
C ALA A 52 -0.45 -3.09 21.88
N SER A 53 -1.78 -3.05 21.86
CA SER A 53 -2.62 -4.15 21.37
C SER A 53 -2.52 -4.38 19.86
N SER A 54 -2.15 -3.36 19.09
CA SER A 54 -2.11 -3.40 17.61
C SER A 54 -0.71 -3.61 17.03
N LEU A 55 0.36 -3.32 17.78
CA LEU A 55 1.76 -3.43 17.31
C LEU A 55 2.11 -4.80 16.72
N ARG A 56 1.61 -5.89 17.31
CA ARG A 56 1.87 -7.26 16.80
C ARG A 56 1.16 -7.56 15.48
N SER A 57 0.07 -6.85 15.17
CA SER A 57 -0.71 -7.07 13.94
C SER A 57 -0.04 -6.49 12.70
N PHE A 58 0.88 -5.54 12.85
CA PHE A 58 1.59 -4.91 11.73
C PHE A 58 2.90 -5.62 11.34
N GLN A 59 3.28 -6.71 12.02
CA GLN A 59 4.51 -7.47 11.75
C GLN A 59 4.22 -8.87 11.16
N GLY A 60 3.26 -8.96 10.24
CA GLY A 60 2.80 -10.23 9.64
C GLY A 60 3.45 -10.60 8.31
N SER A 61 3.21 -11.85 7.86
CA SER A 61 3.70 -12.36 6.58
C SER A 61 2.98 -11.72 5.38
N ILE A 62 3.74 -11.17 4.44
CA ILE A 62 3.22 -10.53 3.21
C ILE A 62 2.51 -11.54 2.27
N LYS A 63 2.78 -12.84 2.43
CA LYS A 63 2.30 -13.91 1.54
C LYS A 63 0.78 -13.91 1.34
N ALA A 64 0.02 -13.69 2.41
CA ALA A 64 -1.44 -13.66 2.33
C ALA A 64 -1.99 -12.37 1.69
N CYS A 65 -1.27 -11.25 1.80
CA CYS A 65 -1.63 -9.99 1.16
C CYS A 65 -1.29 -9.95 -0.34
N LYS A 66 -0.22 -10.67 -0.73
CA LYS A 66 0.36 -10.61 -2.09
C LYS A 66 -0.65 -10.90 -3.18
N THR A 67 -1.39 -12.01 -3.08
CA THR A 67 -2.38 -12.40 -4.10
C THR A 67 -3.49 -11.36 -4.24
N ALA A 68 -3.94 -10.78 -3.12
CA ALA A 68 -4.97 -9.75 -3.13
C ALA A 68 -4.46 -8.44 -3.74
N ALA A 69 -3.25 -8.02 -3.38
CA ALA A 69 -2.60 -6.83 -3.94
C ALA A 69 -2.39 -6.98 -5.45
N LEU A 70 -1.83 -8.12 -5.88
CA LEU A 70 -1.57 -8.40 -7.30
C LEU A 70 -2.87 -8.36 -8.12
N LYS A 71 -3.92 -9.06 -7.66
CA LYS A 71 -5.22 -9.07 -8.33
C LYS A 71 -5.85 -7.68 -8.40
N CYS A 72 -5.70 -6.87 -7.35
CA CYS A 72 -6.23 -5.51 -7.32
C CYS A 72 -5.55 -4.62 -8.38
N ASP A 73 -4.23 -4.66 -8.45
CA ASP A 73 -3.45 -3.84 -9.38
C ASP A 73 -3.64 -4.26 -10.83
N GLU A 74 -3.72 -5.56 -11.12
CA GLU A 74 -4.03 -6.08 -12.46
C GLU A 74 -5.39 -5.56 -12.95
N LEU A 75 -6.44 -5.66 -12.11
CA LEU A 75 -7.78 -5.19 -12.47
C LEU A 75 -7.85 -3.67 -12.65
N LYS A 76 -7.18 -2.89 -11.79
CA LYS A 76 -7.09 -1.44 -11.94
C LYS A 76 -6.40 -1.06 -13.25
N PHE A 77 -5.32 -1.75 -13.60
CA PHE A 77 -4.60 -1.47 -14.84
C PHE A 77 -5.43 -1.83 -16.08
N GLU A 78 -6.16 -2.94 -16.07
CA GLU A 78 -7.09 -3.28 -17.15
C GLU A 78 -8.21 -2.24 -17.29
N GLN A 79 -8.79 -1.79 -16.18
CA GLN A 79 -9.79 -0.70 -16.23
C GLN A 79 -9.20 0.60 -16.77
N TYR A 80 -7.97 0.94 -16.37
CA TYR A 80 -7.27 2.11 -16.89
C TYR A 80 -7.05 2.03 -18.40
N LYS A 81 -6.67 0.85 -18.94
CA LYS A 81 -6.56 0.63 -20.39
C LYS A 81 -7.89 0.88 -21.10
N LEU A 82 -8.99 0.39 -20.53
CA LEU A 82 -10.32 0.57 -21.11
C LEU A 82 -10.77 2.04 -21.11
N MET A 83 -10.47 2.80 -20.04
CA MET A 83 -10.83 4.22 -19.95
C MET A 83 -10.02 5.12 -20.90
N VAL A 84 -8.72 4.85 -21.04
CA VAL A 84 -7.81 5.67 -21.86
C VAL A 84 -7.83 5.26 -23.35
N GLY A 85 -8.24 4.02 -23.65
CA GLY A 85 -8.28 3.48 -25.00
C GLY A 85 -6.89 3.35 -25.64
N ALA A 86 -6.78 3.51 -26.97
CA ALA A 86 -5.53 3.35 -27.73
C ALA A 86 -4.43 4.40 -27.43
N ARG A 87 -4.64 5.30 -26.47
CA ARG A 87 -3.73 6.41 -26.13
C ARG A 87 -2.69 6.07 -25.05
N LEU A 88 -2.59 4.82 -24.61
CA LEU A 88 -1.54 4.43 -23.67
C LEU A 88 -0.17 4.48 -24.34
N SER A 89 0.72 5.32 -23.82
CA SER A 89 2.14 5.26 -24.16
C SER A 89 2.74 3.92 -23.70
N VAL A 90 3.66 3.38 -24.50
CA VAL A 90 4.47 2.20 -24.17
C VAL A 90 5.19 2.37 -22.84
N ASP A 91 5.56 3.61 -22.47
CA ASP A 91 6.22 3.92 -21.21
C ASP A 91 5.32 3.67 -19.99
N VAL A 92 4.03 4.02 -20.09
CA VAL A 92 3.05 3.80 -19.02
C VAL A 92 2.81 2.31 -18.84
N ILE A 93 2.70 1.56 -19.94
CA ILE A 93 2.51 0.10 -19.90
C ILE A 93 3.72 -0.57 -19.23
N ARG A 94 4.92 -0.21 -19.65
CA ARG A 94 6.17 -0.74 -19.10
C ARG A 94 6.32 -0.39 -17.61
N HIS A 95 5.98 0.83 -17.22
CA HIS A 95 6.02 1.25 -15.82
C HIS A 95 5.07 0.39 -14.97
N MET A 96 3.83 0.20 -15.42
CA MET A 96 2.82 -0.59 -14.70
C MET A 96 3.23 -2.06 -14.59
N GLN A 97 3.78 -2.63 -15.66
CA GLN A 97 4.32 -4.00 -15.64
C GLN A 97 5.48 -4.14 -14.63
N ASN A 98 6.35 -3.14 -14.52
CA ASN A 98 7.43 -3.13 -13.53
C ASN A 98 6.88 -3.09 -12.08
N CYS A 99 5.84 -2.28 -11.83
CA CYS A 99 5.14 -2.27 -10.53
C CYS A 99 4.56 -3.64 -10.16
N ILE A 100 3.87 -4.29 -11.11
CA ILE A 100 3.31 -5.64 -10.94
C ILE A 100 4.43 -6.65 -10.63
N GLU A 101 5.55 -6.59 -11.33
CA GLU A 101 6.67 -7.50 -11.12
C GLU A 101 7.32 -7.31 -9.74
N LYS A 102 7.42 -6.06 -9.26
CA LYS A 102 7.86 -5.77 -7.89
C LYS A 102 6.96 -6.43 -6.84
N ILE A 103 5.65 -6.50 -7.06
CA ILE A 103 4.72 -7.19 -6.16
C ILE A 103 4.92 -8.72 -6.21
N LYS A 104 5.19 -9.27 -7.39
CA LYS A 104 5.46 -10.71 -7.55
C LYS A 104 6.72 -11.17 -6.82
N ILE A 105 7.70 -10.30 -6.58
CA ILE A 105 8.94 -10.67 -5.87
C ILE A 105 8.87 -10.49 -4.36
N LEU A 106 7.74 -10.05 -3.78
CA LEU A 106 7.56 -9.83 -2.33
C LEU A 106 7.54 -11.12 -1.47
N GLU A 107 8.28 -12.16 -1.87
CA GLU A 107 8.35 -13.46 -1.19
C GLU A 107 9.79 -14.02 -1.04
N HIS A 108 10.82 -13.16 -1.10
CA HIS A 108 12.11 -13.49 -0.50
C HIS A 108 12.22 -12.90 0.91
#